data_AF-A0A5D9D2T5-F1
#
_entry.id   AF-A0A5D9D2T5-F1
#
_cell.length_a   1.000
_cell.length_b   1.000
_cell.length_c   1.000
_cell.angle_alpha   90.00
_cell.angle_beta   90.00
_cell.angle_gamma   90.00
#
_symmetry.space_group_name_H-M   'P 1'
#
loop_
_entity.id
_entity.type
_entity.pdbx_description
1 polymer ?
#
loop_
_entity_poly.entity_id
_entity_poly.type
_entity_poly.pdbx_seq_one_letter_code
_entity_poly.pdbx_strand_id
1 'polypeptide(L)'
;MAQRRIFLQSAIEQGSVVSGLETAIRNALEKSDRSNAEVRARIYQSSRQALEAGLRKQGIDDPQVVAQQRQRLEGLIHQIENEERNRLLDMVEQQLRPPAAESPVQDDHFVDPVLQPPHHDDMGVEPELRGETRDVRPGAAAAPEPLSAGQRNGRPPKRGARAGDSSLAFRPEGAVGRRKRRGLFAGLFIYVTLLAFIGFGAWWVYSSGLLLSPEQRDTSVPNPPAQVQAEDFNGTEPAPRLSAGRGFSDDWVEIFNAERGGSGISAGPRANVENIATPAGRAIKLTSRSVSQDGAVSVEVPVEVMRDMAGKSSTISITLQSSSDRQTQVSVACDFATLGDCSRHRFTATAERADMLLNTTFERSLAPNAPGKIFINSDIDGSGRPVNLYSVRILPGQ
;
A
#
# COMPACT_ATOMS: atom_id res chain seq x y z
N MET A 1 -33.27 -28.39 -32.71
CA MET A 1 -32.76 -27.06 -33.13
C MET A 1 -33.22 -25.90 -32.23
N ALA A 2 -34.36 -25.98 -31.54
CA ALA A 2 -34.83 -24.90 -30.65
C ALA A 2 -33.93 -24.66 -29.41
N GLN A 3 -33.38 -25.72 -28.80
CA GLN A 3 -32.52 -25.61 -27.61
C GLN A 3 -31.19 -24.87 -27.84
N ARG A 4 -30.62 -25.00 -29.06
CA ARG A 4 -29.37 -24.30 -29.43
C ARG A 4 -29.57 -22.79 -29.60
N ARG A 5 -30.77 -22.34 -30.01
CA ARG A 5 -31.08 -20.91 -30.13
C ARG A 5 -31.22 -20.24 -28.76
N ILE A 6 -31.80 -20.93 -27.78
CA ILE A 6 -31.96 -20.39 -26.41
C ILE A 6 -30.60 -20.23 -25.72
N PHE A 7 -29.68 -21.19 -25.90
CA PHE A 7 -28.33 -21.12 -25.34
C PHE A 7 -27.48 -20.00 -25.96
N LEU A 8 -27.64 -19.75 -27.26
CA LEU A 8 -26.97 -18.63 -27.95
C LEU A 8 -27.55 -17.27 -27.54
N GLN A 9 -28.86 -17.18 -27.29
CA GLN A 9 -29.50 -15.96 -26.80
C GLN A 9 -29.02 -15.60 -25.38
N SER A 10 -28.89 -16.59 -24.49
CA SER A 10 -28.42 -16.41 -23.11
C SER A 10 -26.96 -15.97 -23.02
N ALA A 11 -26.07 -16.50 -23.88
CA ALA A 11 -24.66 -16.10 -23.89
C ALA A 11 -24.45 -14.64 -24.36
N ILE A 12 -25.30 -14.17 -25.29
CA ILE A 12 -25.26 -12.79 -25.81
C ILE A 12 -25.77 -11.79 -24.76
N GLU A 13 -26.83 -12.10 -24.02
CA GLU A 13 -27.28 -11.25 -22.91
C GLU A 13 -26.28 -11.24 -21.74
N GLN A 14 -25.65 -12.38 -21.44
CA GLN A 14 -24.63 -12.48 -20.39
C GLN A 14 -23.36 -11.67 -20.70
N GLY A 15 -22.98 -11.52 -21.97
CA GLY A 15 -21.86 -10.66 -22.38
C GLY A 15 -22.17 -9.16 -22.25
N SER A 16 -23.43 -8.78 -22.41
CA SER A 16 -23.90 -7.39 -22.35
C SER A 16 -23.85 -6.80 -20.93
N VAL A 17 -24.20 -7.59 -19.91
CA VAL A 17 -24.28 -7.10 -18.52
C VAL A 17 -22.90 -6.73 -17.98
N VAL A 18 -21.90 -7.59 -18.20
CA VAL A 18 -20.53 -7.34 -17.71
C VAL A 18 -19.85 -6.22 -18.48
N SER A 19 -20.07 -6.12 -19.79
CA SER A 19 -19.53 -5.01 -20.60
C SER A 19 -20.14 -3.66 -20.20
N GLY A 20 -21.43 -3.62 -19.86
CA GLY A 20 -22.07 -2.43 -19.29
C GLY A 20 -21.52 -2.05 -17.91
N LEU A 21 -21.29 -3.05 -17.05
CA LEU A 21 -20.71 -2.84 -15.72
C LEU A 21 -19.26 -2.34 -15.79
N GLU A 22 -18.45 -2.85 -16.71
CA GLU A 22 -17.08 -2.38 -16.95
C GLU A 22 -17.06 -0.88 -17.24
N THR A 23 -17.90 -0.45 -18.18
CA THR A 23 -17.99 0.95 -18.59
C THR A 23 -18.40 1.84 -17.41
N ALA A 24 -19.32 1.35 -16.57
CA ALA A 24 -19.75 2.05 -15.36
C ALA A 24 -18.61 2.17 -14.33
N ILE A 25 -17.81 1.11 -14.13
CA ILE A 25 -16.64 1.12 -13.24
C ILE A 25 -15.62 2.16 -13.73
N ARG A 26 -15.25 2.12 -15.02
CA ARG A 26 -14.26 3.03 -15.59
C ARG A 26 -14.70 4.50 -15.51
N ASN A 27 -15.98 4.78 -15.76
CA ASN A 27 -16.55 6.12 -15.64
C ASN A 27 -16.63 6.59 -14.17
N ALA A 28 -17.00 5.71 -13.23
CA ALA A 28 -17.01 6.03 -11.81
C ALA A 28 -15.60 6.34 -11.29
N LEU A 29 -14.59 5.60 -11.74
CA LEU A 29 -13.19 5.89 -11.44
C LEU A 29 -12.75 7.22 -12.07
N GLU A 30 -13.19 7.56 -13.27
CA GLU A 30 -12.88 8.87 -13.90
C GLU A 30 -13.41 10.06 -13.12
N LYS A 31 -14.64 9.94 -12.60
CA LYS A 31 -15.31 11.00 -11.85
C LYS A 31 -14.85 11.12 -10.40
N SER A 32 -14.06 10.18 -9.91
CA SER A 32 -13.60 10.12 -8.54
C SER A 32 -12.08 10.22 -8.45
N ASP A 33 -11.56 10.33 -7.24
CA ASP A 33 -10.12 10.36 -7.04
C ASP A 33 -9.51 8.97 -7.25
N ARG A 34 -8.97 8.75 -8.45
CA ARG A 34 -8.28 7.51 -8.85
C ARG A 34 -7.05 7.22 -8.02
N SER A 35 -6.42 8.20 -7.39
CA SER A 35 -5.22 7.98 -6.57
C SER A 35 -5.57 7.42 -5.19
N ASN A 36 -6.80 7.62 -4.72
CA ASN A 36 -7.25 7.21 -3.39
C ASN A 36 -7.73 5.75 -3.37
N ALA A 37 -6.98 4.89 -2.69
CA ALA A 37 -7.28 3.46 -2.56
C ALA A 37 -8.63 3.15 -1.90
N GLU A 38 -9.07 3.96 -0.92
CA GLU A 38 -10.35 3.74 -0.22
C GLU A 38 -11.55 4.03 -1.14
N VAL A 39 -11.44 5.08 -1.97
CA VAL A 39 -12.47 5.43 -2.95
C VAL A 39 -12.61 4.35 -4.02
N ARG A 40 -11.48 3.84 -4.53
CA ARG A 40 -11.47 2.71 -5.49
C ARG A 40 -12.11 1.45 -4.89
N ALA A 41 -11.74 1.09 -3.65
CA ALA A 41 -12.32 -0.06 -2.96
C ALA A 41 -13.84 0.03 -2.81
N ARG A 42 -14.37 1.23 -2.50
CA ARG A 42 -15.82 1.46 -2.43
C ARG A 42 -16.52 1.27 -3.78
N ILE A 43 -15.90 1.73 -4.87
CA ILE A 43 -16.45 1.57 -6.22
C ILE A 43 -16.52 0.09 -6.62
N TYR A 44 -15.47 -0.70 -6.34
CA TYR A 44 -15.48 -2.14 -6.61
C TYR A 44 -16.53 -2.88 -5.78
N GLN A 45 -16.64 -2.54 -4.49
CA GLN A 45 -17.66 -3.14 -3.63
C GLN A 45 -19.09 -2.83 -4.12
N SER A 46 -19.34 -1.59 -4.53
CA SER A 46 -20.62 -1.21 -5.13
C SER A 46 -20.88 -1.95 -6.44
N SER A 47 -19.84 -2.25 -7.22
CA SER A 47 -19.96 -2.94 -8.51
C SER A 47 -20.32 -4.42 -8.33
N ARG A 48 -19.74 -5.09 -7.32
CA ARG A 48 -20.12 -6.46 -6.94
C ARG A 48 -21.60 -6.55 -6.54
N GLN A 49 -22.05 -5.61 -5.72
CA GLN A 49 -23.46 -5.52 -5.32
C GLN A 49 -24.37 -5.24 -6.53
N ALA A 50 -23.95 -4.36 -7.44
CA ALA A 50 -24.70 -4.06 -8.66
C ALA A 50 -24.80 -5.27 -9.60
N LEU A 51 -23.75 -6.09 -9.71
CA LEU A 51 -23.77 -7.33 -10.47
C LEU A 51 -24.81 -8.30 -9.90
N GLU A 52 -24.77 -8.54 -8.60
CA GLU A 52 -25.71 -9.46 -7.93
C GLU A 52 -27.16 -8.99 -8.04
N ALA A 53 -27.39 -7.69 -7.82
CA ALA A 53 -28.71 -7.10 -8.00
C ALA A 53 -29.18 -7.16 -9.46
N GLY A 54 -28.26 -7.01 -10.42
CA GLY A 54 -28.53 -7.12 -11.86
C GLY A 54 -28.92 -8.53 -12.27
N LEU A 55 -28.15 -9.54 -11.85
CA LEU A 55 -28.43 -10.96 -12.11
C LEU A 55 -29.77 -11.39 -11.52
N ARG A 56 -30.06 -10.98 -10.27
CA ARG A 56 -31.34 -11.27 -9.61
C ARG A 56 -32.52 -10.60 -10.31
N LYS A 57 -32.37 -9.36 -10.81
CA LYS A 57 -33.42 -8.67 -11.60
C LYS A 57 -33.71 -9.35 -12.93
N GLN A 58 -32.72 -10.02 -13.50
CA GLN A 58 -32.86 -10.80 -14.74
C GLN A 58 -33.39 -12.21 -14.49
N GLY A 59 -33.65 -12.58 -13.23
CA GLY A 59 -34.10 -13.94 -12.85
C GLY A 59 -33.01 -15.00 -13.03
N ILE A 60 -31.74 -14.59 -13.05
CA ILE A 60 -30.60 -15.50 -13.15
C ILE A 60 -30.15 -15.87 -11.74
N ASP A 61 -30.73 -16.94 -11.20
CA ASP A 61 -30.42 -17.45 -9.86
C ASP A 61 -29.60 -18.76 -9.87
N ASP A 62 -29.19 -19.24 -11.04
CA ASP A 62 -28.34 -20.43 -11.15
C ASP A 62 -26.96 -20.17 -10.49
N PRO A 63 -26.58 -20.94 -9.45
CA PRO A 63 -25.34 -20.73 -8.71
C PRO A 63 -24.09 -20.83 -9.58
N GLN A 64 -24.09 -21.65 -10.63
CA GLN A 64 -22.94 -21.81 -11.52
C GLN A 64 -22.76 -20.57 -12.41
N VAL A 65 -23.86 -20.03 -12.93
CA VAL A 65 -23.84 -18.82 -13.77
C VAL A 65 -23.45 -17.61 -12.93
N VAL A 66 -24.00 -17.46 -11.72
CA VAL A 66 -23.63 -16.36 -10.81
C VAL A 66 -22.14 -16.42 -10.43
N ALA A 67 -21.61 -17.61 -10.14
CA ALA A 67 -20.19 -17.80 -9.83
C ALA A 67 -19.30 -17.40 -11.02
N GLN A 68 -19.67 -17.82 -12.24
CA GLN A 68 -18.93 -17.46 -13.45
C GLN A 68 -18.94 -15.94 -13.71
N GLN A 69 -20.08 -15.28 -13.50
CA GLN A 69 -20.20 -13.82 -13.67
C GLN A 69 -19.39 -13.05 -12.62
N ARG A 70 -19.38 -13.52 -11.36
CA ARG A 70 -18.52 -12.98 -10.30
C ARG A 70 -17.05 -13.11 -10.67
N GLN A 71 -16.61 -14.30 -11.09
CA GLN A 71 -15.22 -14.52 -11.51
C GLN A 71 -14.80 -13.59 -12.65
N ARG A 72 -15.70 -13.37 -13.63
CA ARG A 72 -15.44 -12.44 -14.74
C ARG A 72 -15.30 -11.00 -14.27
N LEU A 73 -16.14 -10.55 -13.34
CA LEU A 73 -16.03 -9.22 -12.73
C LEU A 73 -14.74 -9.06 -11.93
N GLU A 74 -14.35 -10.06 -11.13
CA GLU A 74 -13.10 -10.02 -10.36
C GLU A 74 -11.88 -9.94 -11.29
N GLY A 75 -11.85 -10.73 -12.38
CA GLY A 75 -10.78 -10.64 -13.37
C GLY A 75 -10.66 -9.25 -14.00
N LEU A 76 -11.79 -8.59 -14.25
CA LEU A 76 -11.84 -7.24 -14.78
C LEU A 76 -11.37 -6.18 -13.77
N ILE A 77 -11.78 -6.30 -12.50
CA ILE A 77 -11.30 -5.43 -11.42
C ILE A 77 -9.79 -5.56 -11.27
N HIS A 78 -9.26 -6.78 -11.30
CA HIS A 78 -7.81 -7.02 -11.23
C HIS A 78 -7.06 -6.37 -12.39
N GLN A 79 -7.60 -6.44 -13.61
CA GLN A 79 -7.02 -5.78 -14.77
C GLN A 79 -6.99 -4.25 -14.57
N ILE A 80 -8.11 -3.65 -14.15
CA ILE A 80 -8.20 -2.21 -13.90
C ILE A 80 -7.23 -1.78 -12.79
N GLU A 81 -7.12 -2.52 -11.69
CA GLU A 81 -6.19 -2.18 -10.61
C GLU A 81 -4.72 -2.27 -11.05
N ASN A 82 -4.38 -3.19 -11.95
CA ASN A 82 -3.03 -3.24 -12.54
C ASN A 82 -2.77 -2.03 -13.46
N GLU A 83 -3.75 -1.65 -14.30
CA GLU A 83 -3.67 -0.46 -15.14
C GLU A 83 -3.48 0.81 -14.29
N GLU A 84 -4.25 0.96 -13.21
CA GLU A 84 -4.17 2.13 -12.33
C GLU A 84 -2.88 2.13 -11.49
N ARG A 85 -2.40 0.96 -11.03
CA ARG A 85 -1.08 0.85 -10.37
C ARG A 85 0.04 1.28 -11.30
N ASN A 86 0.03 0.83 -12.55
CA ASN A 86 1.05 1.19 -13.53
C ASN A 86 1.01 2.69 -13.83
N ARG A 87 -0.17 3.29 -13.99
CA ARG A 87 -0.29 4.76 -14.13
C ARG A 87 0.28 5.52 -12.95
N LEU A 88 0.00 5.08 -11.72
CA LEU A 88 0.53 5.74 -10.52
C LEU A 88 2.05 5.61 -10.44
N LEU A 89 2.61 4.47 -10.86
CA LEU A 89 4.07 4.29 -10.99
C LEU A 89 4.65 5.25 -12.04
N ASP A 90 4.05 5.38 -13.22
CA ASP A 90 4.49 6.30 -14.27
C ASP A 90 4.47 7.76 -13.79
N MET A 91 3.42 8.17 -13.07
CA MET A 91 3.32 9.51 -12.49
C MET A 91 4.42 9.78 -11.45
N VAL A 92 4.73 8.78 -10.61
CA VAL A 92 5.80 8.88 -9.62
C VAL A 92 7.17 8.94 -10.31
N GLU A 93 7.41 8.14 -11.35
CA GLU A 93 8.65 8.16 -12.13
C GLU A 93 8.84 9.51 -12.85
N GLN A 94 7.77 10.06 -13.43
CA GLN A 94 7.79 11.38 -14.07
C GLN A 94 8.16 12.50 -13.07
N GLN A 95 7.66 12.41 -11.84
CA GLN A 95 7.94 13.40 -10.79
C GLN A 95 9.33 13.24 -10.16
N LEU A 96 9.88 12.03 -10.18
CA LEU A 96 11.25 11.73 -9.73
C LEU A 96 12.29 11.98 -10.82
N ARG A 97 11.88 12.19 -12.08
CA ARG A 97 12.79 12.51 -13.17
C ARG A 97 13.43 13.89 -12.91
N PRO A 98 14.77 13.97 -12.77
CA PRO A 98 15.45 15.25 -12.65
C PRO A 98 15.14 16.12 -13.88
N PRO A 99 15.01 17.46 -13.76
CA PRO A 99 14.99 18.31 -14.93
C PRO A 99 16.24 17.98 -15.76
N ALA A 100 16.03 17.66 -17.04
CA ALA A 100 17.13 17.35 -17.94
C ALA A 100 18.12 18.52 -17.88
N ALA A 101 19.36 18.25 -17.47
CA ALA A 101 20.43 19.22 -17.62
C ALA A 101 20.54 19.53 -19.12
N GLU A 102 20.41 20.81 -19.47
CA GLU A 102 20.82 21.30 -20.78
C GLU A 102 22.23 20.76 -21.05
N SER A 103 22.35 19.96 -22.10
CA SER A 103 23.67 19.47 -22.52
C SER A 103 24.52 20.68 -22.90
N PRO A 104 25.79 20.75 -22.46
CA PRO A 104 26.65 21.85 -22.86
C PRO A 104 26.86 21.77 -24.36
N VAL A 105 26.71 22.92 -25.03
CA VAL A 105 27.08 23.13 -26.42
C VAL A 105 28.53 22.65 -26.58
N GLN A 106 28.73 21.62 -27.41
CA GLN A 106 30.07 21.24 -27.86
C GLN A 106 30.60 22.36 -28.75
N ASP A 107 31.61 23.06 -28.25
CA ASP A 107 32.42 24.00 -29.03
C ASP A 107 33.37 23.17 -29.91
N ASP A 108 32.95 22.90 -31.14
CA ASP A 108 33.79 22.30 -32.18
C ASP A 108 34.85 23.33 -32.60
N HIS A 109 36.02 23.27 -31.96
CA HIS A 109 37.23 23.88 -32.49
C HIS A 109 37.70 23.12 -33.73
N PHE A 110 37.19 23.52 -34.90
CA PHE A 110 37.84 23.26 -36.19
C PHE A 110 39.03 24.22 -36.36
N VAL A 111 40.22 23.66 -36.45
CA VAL A 111 41.44 24.37 -36.84
C VAL A 111 41.52 24.34 -38.37
N ASP A 112 41.37 25.50 -39.01
CA ASP A 112 41.68 25.69 -40.43
C ASP A 112 42.93 26.57 -40.56
N PRO A 113 43.95 26.23 -41.39
CA PRO A 113 45.17 27.01 -41.53
C PRO A 113 45.16 27.80 -42.84
N VAL A 114 45.10 29.14 -42.79
CA VAL A 114 45.46 29.98 -43.95
C VAL A 114 46.24 31.23 -43.52
N LEU A 115 47.31 31.46 -44.28
CA LEU A 115 48.35 32.48 -44.16
C LEU A 115 47.93 33.90 -44.62
N GLN A 116 48.59 34.89 -43.98
CA GLN A 116 49.04 36.22 -44.44
C GLN A 116 48.15 37.49 -44.25
N PRO A 117 48.76 38.70 -44.02
CA PRO A 117 48.26 39.86 -43.24
C PRO A 117 48.25 41.15 -44.13
N PRO A 118 48.52 42.41 -43.69
CA PRO A 118 48.44 43.13 -42.39
C PRO A 118 47.61 44.46 -42.50
N HIS A 119 47.74 45.34 -41.48
CA HIS A 119 47.33 46.77 -41.38
C HIS A 119 45.95 47.05 -40.75
N HIS A 120 45.70 48.09 -39.94
CA HIS A 120 46.49 49.12 -39.24
C HIS A 120 45.58 49.65 -38.09
N ASP A 121 46.16 50.44 -37.20
CA ASP A 121 45.54 51.30 -36.17
C ASP A 121 44.22 51.99 -36.59
N ASP A 122 43.30 52.23 -35.66
CA ASP A 122 43.20 53.51 -34.94
C ASP A 122 41.94 53.57 -34.03
N MET A 123 42.04 54.34 -32.97
CA MET A 123 40.95 54.72 -32.06
C MET A 123 39.95 55.65 -32.75
N GLY A 124 38.68 55.60 -32.34
CA GLY A 124 37.65 56.55 -32.78
C GLY A 124 36.54 56.71 -31.75
N VAL A 125 36.66 57.74 -30.94
CA VAL A 125 35.65 58.26 -30.01
C VAL A 125 34.77 59.29 -30.75
N GLU A 126 33.50 59.38 -30.34
CA GLU A 126 32.60 60.55 -30.44
C GLU A 126 31.64 60.72 -31.66
N PRO A 127 30.58 61.59 -31.59
CA PRO A 127 29.23 61.16 -31.21
C PRO A 127 28.10 61.80 -32.08
N GLU A 128 26.90 61.89 -31.47
CA GLU A 128 25.76 62.80 -31.73
C GLU A 128 24.63 62.36 -32.68
N LEU A 129 23.43 62.08 -32.12
CA LEU A 129 22.29 63.03 -31.97
C LEU A 129 20.92 62.30 -31.87
N ARG A 130 20.40 62.26 -30.62
CA ARG A 130 19.12 62.82 -30.14
C ARG A 130 17.74 62.33 -30.66
N GLY A 131 16.89 62.02 -29.66
CA GLY A 131 15.42 62.00 -29.70
C GLY A 131 14.87 61.03 -28.64
N GLU A 132 14.89 61.35 -27.34
CA GLU A 132 13.76 61.91 -26.54
C GLU A 132 12.45 61.08 -26.68
N THR A 133 11.83 60.50 -25.64
CA THR A 133 11.45 61.10 -24.34
C THR A 133 11.14 60.07 -23.23
N ARG A 134 11.50 60.47 -22.00
CA ARG A 134 10.88 60.26 -20.65
C ARG A 134 10.84 58.85 -20.04
N ASP A 135 11.67 58.54 -19.04
CA ASP A 135 11.74 59.01 -17.62
C ASP A 135 10.76 58.27 -16.69
N VAL A 136 11.12 57.75 -15.51
CA VAL A 136 12.40 57.43 -14.83
C VAL A 136 12.04 56.51 -13.65
N ARG A 137 13.01 55.67 -13.25
CA ARG A 137 13.12 54.71 -12.11
C ARG A 137 13.01 55.41 -10.72
N PRO A 138 13.33 54.80 -9.53
CA PRO A 138 13.78 53.44 -9.13
C PRO A 138 12.97 52.87 -7.93
N GLY A 139 13.13 51.69 -7.34
CA GLY A 139 14.23 50.71 -7.21
C GLY A 139 14.51 50.47 -5.70
N ALA A 140 14.46 49.20 -5.29
CA ALA A 140 15.02 48.58 -4.06
C ALA A 140 14.25 48.62 -2.71
N ALA A 141 13.79 47.41 -2.34
CA ALA A 141 13.98 46.66 -1.09
C ALA A 141 13.41 47.11 0.29
N ALA A 142 12.76 46.11 0.91
CA ALA A 142 12.56 45.80 2.34
C ALA A 142 11.16 46.02 2.95
N ALA A 143 10.60 44.91 3.47
CA ALA A 143 9.35 44.74 4.23
C ALA A 143 9.39 45.47 5.61
N PRO A 144 8.33 45.50 6.48
CA PRO A 144 7.09 44.70 6.46
C PRO A 144 5.75 45.42 6.85
N GLU A 145 4.64 44.68 6.63
CA GLU A 145 3.39 44.65 7.43
C GLU A 145 2.45 45.90 7.44
N PRO A 146 1.14 45.74 7.72
CA PRO A 146 0.11 45.99 6.72
C PRO A 146 -0.83 47.15 7.07
N LEU A 147 -1.32 47.84 6.05
CA LEU A 147 -2.37 48.84 6.16
C LEU A 147 -3.64 48.38 5.44
N SER A 148 -4.72 48.31 6.20
CA SER A 148 -6.04 48.88 5.90
C SER A 148 -6.48 48.93 4.44
N ALA A 149 -7.52 48.14 4.13
CA ALA A 149 -8.50 48.48 3.12
C ALA A 149 -9.79 48.94 3.81
N GLY A 150 -10.14 50.21 3.63
CA GLY A 150 -11.48 50.70 3.89
C GLY A 150 -11.75 51.92 3.02
N GLN A 151 -12.69 51.83 2.09
CA GLN A 151 -13.64 52.94 1.84
C GLN A 151 -14.84 52.54 0.97
N ARG A 152 -16.04 52.79 1.52
CA ARG A 152 -17.26 53.43 0.95
C ARG A 152 -18.42 53.01 1.87
N ASN A 153 -19.28 53.84 2.47
CA ASN A 153 -19.62 55.26 2.38
C ASN A 153 -20.38 55.66 3.67
N GLY A 154 -20.35 56.95 4.06
CA GLY A 154 -21.58 57.67 4.52
C GLY A 154 -21.88 57.89 6.02
N ARG A 155 -21.25 58.91 6.63
CA ARG A 155 -21.78 59.97 7.56
C ARG A 155 -22.49 59.63 8.92
N PRO A 156 -22.59 60.58 9.91
CA PRO A 156 -22.21 60.38 11.33
C PRO A 156 -23.38 60.76 12.29
N PRO A 157 -23.27 61.29 13.55
CA PRO A 157 -22.15 61.40 14.52
C PRO A 157 -22.51 61.08 16.01
N LYS A 158 -21.47 61.06 16.87
CA LYS A 158 -21.34 61.73 18.21
C LYS A 158 -20.88 60.83 19.38
N ARG A 159 -19.70 61.22 19.90
CA ARG A 159 -19.23 61.32 21.33
C ARG A 159 -19.42 60.07 22.21
N GLY A 160 -18.43 59.55 22.92
CA GLY A 160 -17.11 60.04 23.28
C GLY A 160 -16.43 58.98 24.17
N ALA A 161 -15.14 59.19 24.40
CA ALA A 161 -14.14 58.27 24.92
C ALA A 161 -14.48 57.49 26.21
N ARG A 162 -14.00 56.24 26.23
CA ARG A 162 -13.50 55.55 27.44
C ARG A 162 -12.13 56.12 27.81
N ALA A 163 -11.83 56.16 29.10
CA ALA A 163 -10.74 55.43 29.76
C ALA A 163 -10.25 56.22 30.98
N GLY A 164 -10.13 55.54 32.11
CA GLY A 164 -9.59 56.08 33.34
C GLY A 164 -9.60 55.00 34.40
N ASP A 165 -8.57 54.16 34.37
CA ASP A 165 -8.16 53.34 35.51
C ASP A 165 -7.95 54.23 36.73
N SER A 166 -8.50 53.84 37.88
CA SER A 166 -7.75 53.68 39.14
C SER A 166 -8.70 53.46 40.32
N SER A 167 -8.57 52.27 40.88
CA SER A 167 -8.31 52.04 42.31
C SER A 167 -9.34 52.47 43.37
N LEU A 168 -9.56 51.48 44.23
CA LEU A 168 -9.87 51.51 45.65
C LEU A 168 -11.32 51.32 46.07
N ALA A 169 -11.44 50.24 46.86
CA ALA A 169 -12.36 50.04 47.95
C ALA A 169 -13.86 50.02 47.60
N PHE A 170 -14.44 48.84 47.59
CA PHE A 170 -15.42 48.45 48.61
C PHE A 170 -15.76 46.97 48.42
N ARG A 171 -15.34 46.14 49.37
CA ARG A 171 -16.09 44.94 49.77
C ARG A 171 -16.57 45.24 51.18
N PRO A 172 -17.86 45.06 51.50
CA PRO A 172 -18.22 43.77 52.09
C PRO A 172 -19.64 43.28 51.76
N GLU A 173 -19.82 41.99 52.04
CA GLU A 173 -21.06 41.31 52.45
C GLU A 173 -22.39 41.52 51.70
N GLY A 174 -22.92 40.39 51.20
CA GLY A 174 -24.32 40.04 51.48
C GLY A 174 -25.38 40.63 50.55
N ALA A 175 -25.37 40.24 49.27
CA ALA A 175 -26.60 40.25 48.48
C ALA A 175 -26.86 38.83 47.96
N VAL A 176 -27.51 38.03 48.82
CA VAL A 176 -28.17 36.78 48.43
C VAL A 176 -29.21 37.14 47.37
N GLY A 177 -28.77 37.10 46.11
CA GLY A 177 -29.60 37.35 44.94
C GLY A 177 -30.64 36.25 44.82
N ARG A 178 -31.83 36.53 45.36
CA ARG A 178 -33.09 35.79 45.24
C ARG A 178 -33.06 34.84 44.04
N ARG A 179 -33.03 33.53 44.33
CA ARG A 179 -33.27 32.47 43.36
C ARG A 179 -34.63 32.76 42.71
N LYS A 180 -34.60 33.41 41.55
CA LYS A 180 -35.78 33.79 40.78
C LYS A 180 -36.53 32.48 40.56
N ARG A 181 -37.71 32.34 41.19
CA ARG A 181 -38.51 31.12 41.15
C ARG A 181 -38.69 30.78 39.67
N ARG A 182 -37.94 29.79 39.19
CA ARG A 182 -38.09 29.28 37.82
C ARG A 182 -39.54 28.85 37.74
N GLY A 183 -40.32 29.59 36.95
CA GLY A 183 -41.76 29.44 36.88
C GLY A 183 -42.10 27.98 36.62
N LEU A 184 -43.24 27.55 37.15
CA LEU A 184 -43.73 26.17 37.07
C LEU A 184 -43.55 25.54 35.67
N PHE A 185 -43.60 26.36 34.62
CA PHE A 185 -43.31 26.00 33.22
C PHE A 185 -41.90 25.46 32.94
N ALA A 186 -40.85 26.01 33.56
CA ALA A 186 -39.49 25.49 33.40
C ALA A 186 -39.31 24.13 34.10
N GLY A 187 -39.97 23.95 35.25
CA GLY A 187 -40.05 22.65 35.92
C GLY A 187 -40.83 21.63 35.08
N LEU A 188 -41.96 22.05 34.51
CA LEU A 188 -42.78 21.22 33.63
C LEU A 188 -42.02 20.81 32.35
N PHE A 189 -41.29 21.72 31.72
CA PHE A 189 -40.49 21.41 30.52
C PHE A 189 -39.38 20.39 30.82
N ILE A 190 -38.67 20.54 31.93
CA ILE A 190 -37.67 19.57 32.38
C ILE A 190 -38.33 18.21 32.62
N TYR A 191 -39.48 18.18 33.30
CA TYR A 191 -40.20 16.95 33.59
C TYR A 191 -40.70 16.24 32.32
N VAL A 192 -41.28 16.98 31.37
CA VAL A 192 -41.72 16.44 30.07
C VAL A 192 -40.54 15.91 29.26
N THR A 193 -39.42 16.64 29.24
CA THR A 193 -38.20 16.21 28.54
C THR A 193 -37.64 14.92 29.16
N LEU A 194 -37.62 14.84 30.49
CA LEU A 194 -37.13 13.67 31.23
C LEU A 194 -38.05 12.44 30.98
N LEU A 195 -39.38 12.65 30.97
CA LEU A 195 -40.33 11.60 30.58
C LEU A 195 -40.16 11.16 29.12
N ALA A 196 -39.87 12.08 28.20
CA ALA A 196 -39.61 11.74 26.80
C ALA A 196 -38.34 10.87 26.66
N PHE A 197 -37.26 11.21 27.38
CA PHE A 197 -36.04 10.39 27.39
C PHE A 197 -36.28 9.00 28.01
N ILE A 198 -37.07 8.90 29.08
CA ILE A 198 -37.43 7.61 29.68
C ILE A 198 -38.28 6.78 28.70
N GLY A 199 -39.29 7.40 28.09
CA GLY A 199 -40.14 6.74 27.11
C GLY A 199 -39.34 6.25 25.89
N PHE A 200 -38.43 7.08 25.37
CA PHE A 200 -37.56 6.71 24.27
C PHE A 200 -36.57 5.61 24.67
N GLY A 201 -36.02 5.66 25.88
CA GLY A 201 -35.15 4.61 26.41
C GLY A 201 -35.89 3.28 26.58
N ALA A 202 -37.10 3.30 27.13
CA ALA A 202 -37.94 2.11 27.27
C ALA A 202 -38.34 1.53 25.91
N TRP A 203 -38.74 2.39 24.96
CA TRP A 203 -39.02 2.01 23.58
C TRP A 203 -37.79 1.42 22.88
N TRP A 204 -36.62 2.02 23.08
CA TRP A 204 -35.37 1.54 22.51
C TRP A 204 -34.96 0.18 23.07
N VAL A 205 -35.09 -0.04 24.39
CA VAL A 205 -34.83 -1.36 25.01
C VAL A 205 -35.80 -2.43 24.48
N TYR A 206 -37.08 -2.08 24.33
CA TYR A 206 -38.08 -2.98 23.76
C TYR A 206 -37.80 -3.31 22.29
N SER A 207 -37.41 -2.33 21.47
CA SER A 207 -37.19 -2.50 20.03
C SER A 207 -35.81 -3.04 19.63
N SER A 208 -34.78 -2.84 20.46
CA SER A 208 -33.40 -3.29 20.19
C SER A 208 -33.16 -4.78 20.36
N GLY A 209 -34.18 -5.52 20.79
CA GLY A 209 -34.09 -6.95 21.03
C GLY A 209 -33.24 -7.33 22.25
N LEU A 210 -32.93 -6.35 23.12
CA LEU A 210 -32.10 -6.52 24.31
C LEU A 210 -32.74 -7.46 25.35
N LEU A 211 -34.07 -7.58 25.33
CA LEU A 211 -34.84 -8.47 26.19
C LEU A 211 -35.02 -9.89 25.62
N LEU A 212 -34.65 -10.14 24.36
CA LEU A 212 -34.67 -11.49 23.81
C LEU A 212 -33.50 -12.32 24.37
N SER A 213 -33.78 -13.57 24.68
CA SER A 213 -32.77 -14.54 25.12
C SER A 213 -31.74 -14.79 24.00
N PRO A 214 -30.52 -15.26 24.34
CA PRO A 214 -29.47 -15.54 23.35
C PRO A 214 -29.95 -16.45 22.20
N GLU A 215 -30.81 -17.41 22.53
CA GLU A 215 -31.41 -18.39 21.61
C GLU A 215 -32.40 -17.76 20.62
N GLN A 216 -33.12 -16.71 21.02
CA GLN A 216 -34.05 -16.01 20.13
C GLN A 216 -33.38 -14.95 19.26
N ARG A 217 -32.16 -14.51 19.62
CA ARG A 217 -31.32 -13.67 18.75
C ARG A 217 -30.68 -14.47 17.62
N ASP A 218 -30.59 -15.79 17.79
CA ASP A 218 -30.02 -16.71 16.81
C ASP A 218 -31.05 -17.10 15.74
N THR A 219 -31.57 -16.11 15.01
CA THR A 219 -32.58 -16.31 13.95
C THR A 219 -31.98 -16.40 12.54
N SER A 220 -30.68 -16.62 12.41
CA SER A 220 -30.05 -16.95 11.14
C SER A 220 -29.36 -18.31 11.23
N VAL A 221 -30.05 -19.32 10.70
CA VAL A 221 -29.61 -20.71 10.53
C VAL A 221 -29.63 -21.51 11.85
N PRO A 222 -30.29 -22.69 11.90
CA PRO A 222 -30.11 -23.61 13.01
C PRO A 222 -28.61 -23.88 13.16
N ASN A 223 -28.00 -23.34 14.22
CA ASN A 223 -26.63 -23.63 14.60
C ASN A 223 -26.70 -24.71 15.68
N PRO A 224 -26.79 -26.01 15.31
CA PRO A 224 -26.63 -27.07 16.30
C PRO A 224 -25.30 -26.83 17.02
N PRO A 225 -25.20 -27.16 18.33
CA PRO A 225 -23.93 -27.04 19.05
C PRO A 225 -22.86 -27.74 18.22
N ALA A 226 -21.71 -27.09 18.01
CA ALA A 226 -20.63 -27.58 17.17
C ALA A 226 -20.27 -29.02 17.55
N GLN A 227 -20.89 -29.98 16.87
CA GLN A 227 -20.59 -31.39 17.00
C GLN A 227 -19.56 -31.67 15.94
N VAL A 228 -18.39 -32.08 16.40
CA VAL A 228 -17.34 -32.60 15.53
C VAL A 228 -17.86 -33.94 15.01
N GLN A 229 -18.59 -33.91 13.91
CA GLN A 229 -18.88 -35.12 13.16
C GLN A 229 -17.55 -35.50 12.51
N ALA A 230 -16.91 -36.53 13.07
CA ALA A 230 -15.91 -37.28 12.34
C ALA A 230 -16.68 -37.94 11.19
N GLU A 231 -16.67 -37.31 10.03
CA GLU A 231 -17.18 -37.94 8.82
C GLU A 231 -16.37 -39.23 8.61
N ASP A 232 -17.11 -40.32 8.37
CA ASP A 232 -16.62 -41.67 8.13
C ASP A 232 -15.71 -41.71 6.90
N PHE A 233 -14.44 -41.34 7.08
CA PHE A 233 -13.41 -41.44 6.07
C PHE A 233 -12.80 -42.84 6.13
N ASN A 234 -13.33 -43.76 5.33
CA ASN A 234 -12.75 -45.06 5.14
C ASN A 234 -11.55 -44.97 4.17
N GLY A 235 -10.34 -45.17 4.70
CA GLY A 235 -9.21 -45.73 3.95
C GLY A 235 -8.11 -44.76 3.51
N THR A 236 -7.12 -44.61 4.39
CA THR A 236 -5.67 -44.64 4.06
C THR A 236 -5.11 -43.62 3.07
N GLU A 237 -5.10 -42.34 3.44
CA GLU A 237 -3.99 -41.42 3.13
C GLU A 237 -4.12 -40.14 3.99
N PRO A 238 -3.13 -39.77 4.80
CA PRO A 238 -3.22 -38.55 5.59
C PRO A 238 -3.00 -37.33 4.69
N ALA A 239 -4.08 -36.64 4.32
CA ALA A 239 -3.99 -35.30 3.76
C ALA A 239 -3.24 -34.37 4.74
N PRO A 240 -2.24 -33.58 4.29
CA PRO A 240 -1.43 -32.78 5.18
C PRO A 240 -2.28 -31.66 5.78
N ARG A 241 -2.52 -31.76 7.08
CA ARG A 241 -3.20 -30.73 7.86
C ARG A 241 -2.23 -29.58 8.11
N LEU A 242 -2.32 -28.52 7.31
CA LEU A 242 -1.61 -27.26 7.53
C LEU A 242 -2.11 -26.61 8.83
N SER A 243 -1.48 -26.95 9.95
CA SER A 243 -1.62 -26.25 11.22
C SER A 243 -0.51 -25.22 11.32
N ALA A 244 -0.86 -23.95 11.52
CA ALA A 244 0.10 -22.89 11.81
C ALA A 244 0.95 -23.31 13.03
N GLY A 245 2.20 -23.69 12.79
CA GLY A 245 3.14 -24.13 13.83
C GLY A 245 3.48 -25.63 13.85
N ARG A 246 2.96 -26.47 12.94
CA ARG A 246 3.45 -27.86 12.79
C ARG A 246 4.17 -28.07 11.47
N GLY A 247 5.42 -27.61 11.45
CA GLY A 247 6.58 -28.23 10.80
C GLY A 247 6.57 -28.37 9.27
N PHE A 248 7.71 -28.01 8.68
CA PHE A 248 8.12 -28.58 7.40
C PHE A 248 8.16 -30.11 7.52
N SER A 249 7.75 -30.85 6.48
CA SER A 249 7.88 -32.32 6.44
C SER A 249 9.36 -32.73 6.45
N ASP A 250 9.63 -34.01 6.73
CA ASP A 250 11.00 -34.56 6.72
C ASP A 250 11.66 -34.48 5.33
N ASP A 251 10.88 -34.25 4.27
CA ASP A 251 11.37 -34.08 2.90
C ASP A 251 12.06 -32.73 2.67
N TRP A 252 11.82 -31.74 3.56
CA TRP A 252 12.46 -30.44 3.45
C TRP A 252 13.88 -30.49 3.99
N VAL A 253 14.84 -30.20 3.12
CA VAL A 253 16.24 -30.09 3.51
C VAL A 253 16.50 -28.69 4.07
N GLU A 254 16.83 -28.62 5.36
CA GLU A 254 17.20 -27.38 6.03
C GLU A 254 18.68 -27.03 5.80
N ILE A 255 18.91 -26.12 4.85
CA ILE A 255 20.27 -25.66 4.50
C ILE A 255 20.79 -24.58 5.47
N PHE A 256 19.90 -23.82 6.12
CA PHE A 256 20.27 -22.80 7.09
C PHE A 256 19.24 -22.67 8.22
N ASN A 257 19.74 -22.49 9.45
CA ASN A 257 18.91 -22.22 10.62
C ASN A 257 19.66 -21.38 11.66
N ALA A 258 19.12 -20.21 11.98
CA ALA A 258 19.72 -19.23 12.87
C ALA A 258 19.87 -19.73 14.33
N GLU A 259 19.07 -20.72 14.75
CA GLU A 259 19.23 -21.34 16.08
C GLU A 259 20.56 -22.10 16.19
N ARG A 260 21.03 -22.69 15.09
CA ARG A 260 22.32 -23.40 15.00
C ARG A 260 23.51 -22.47 14.77
N GLY A 261 23.28 -21.16 14.60
CA GLY A 261 24.31 -20.14 14.37
C GLY A 261 24.30 -19.58 12.94
N GLY A 262 25.36 -18.85 12.57
CA GLY A 262 25.49 -18.17 11.27
C GLY A 262 26.30 -18.94 10.22
N SER A 263 26.53 -20.24 10.40
CA SER A 263 27.32 -21.03 9.44
C SER A 263 26.62 -21.09 8.08
N GLY A 264 27.41 -21.05 7.00
CA GLY A 264 26.88 -21.04 5.62
C GLY A 264 26.34 -19.68 5.15
N ILE A 265 26.41 -18.63 5.98
CA ILE A 265 26.06 -17.26 5.59
C ILE A 265 27.32 -16.43 5.36
N SER A 266 27.33 -15.67 4.27
CA SER A 266 28.37 -14.69 3.97
C SER A 266 27.78 -13.36 3.53
N ALA A 267 28.25 -12.26 4.11
CA ALA A 267 27.82 -10.91 3.76
C ALA A 267 28.61 -10.40 2.54
N GLY A 268 27.93 -9.84 1.54
CA GLY A 268 28.57 -9.07 0.50
C GLY A 268 29.26 -7.79 1.03
N PRO A 269 30.12 -7.14 0.24
CA PRO A 269 30.89 -5.95 0.68
C PRO A 269 30.04 -4.78 1.16
N ARG A 270 28.80 -4.68 0.67
CA ARG A 270 27.81 -3.65 1.02
C ARG A 270 26.66 -4.21 1.86
N ALA A 271 26.80 -5.41 2.40
CA ALA A 271 25.85 -6.02 3.34
C ALA A 271 26.42 -6.03 4.77
N ASN A 272 25.55 -6.25 5.75
CA ASN A 272 25.92 -6.53 7.13
C ASN A 272 25.02 -7.64 7.69
N VAL A 273 25.61 -8.49 8.51
CA VAL A 273 25.00 -9.67 9.11
C VAL A 273 25.29 -9.62 10.60
N GLU A 274 24.25 -9.72 11.42
CA GLU A 274 24.36 -9.69 12.88
C GLU A 274 23.50 -10.80 13.51
N ASN A 275 24.08 -11.58 14.42
CA ASN A 275 23.32 -12.55 15.21
C ASN A 275 22.53 -11.83 16.30
N ILE A 276 21.21 -11.98 16.30
CA ILE A 276 20.31 -11.35 17.27
C ILE A 276 19.40 -12.39 17.92
N ALA A 277 18.88 -12.04 19.10
CA ALA A 277 17.78 -12.75 19.74
C ALA A 277 16.49 -11.93 19.55
N THR A 278 15.41 -12.59 19.15
CA THR A 278 14.09 -11.99 18.99
C THR A 278 13.09 -12.73 19.91
N PRO A 279 11.93 -12.13 20.23
CA PRO A 279 10.89 -12.83 21.00
C PRO A 279 10.47 -14.17 20.38
N ALA A 280 10.64 -14.31 19.07
CA ALA A 280 10.24 -15.50 18.33
C ALA A 280 11.37 -16.54 18.18
N GLY A 281 12.60 -16.26 18.64
CA GLY A 281 13.78 -17.13 18.52
C GLY A 281 15.05 -16.38 18.09
N ARG A 282 16.15 -17.11 17.89
CA ARG A 282 17.39 -16.55 17.33
C ARG A 282 17.20 -16.23 15.85
N ALA A 283 17.77 -15.12 15.41
CA ALA A 283 17.71 -14.68 14.03
C ALA A 283 19.05 -14.12 13.57
N ILE A 284 19.22 -14.04 12.26
CA ILE A 284 20.29 -13.28 11.64
C ILE A 284 19.69 -12.02 11.04
N LYS A 285 20.06 -10.84 11.56
CA LYS A 285 19.66 -9.56 11.02
C LYS A 285 20.49 -9.25 9.79
N LEU A 286 19.83 -9.10 8.65
CA LEU A 286 20.41 -8.78 7.35
C LEU A 286 20.18 -7.31 7.06
N THR A 287 21.23 -6.57 6.73
CA THR A 287 21.14 -5.17 6.31
C THR A 287 21.89 -4.95 5.00
N SER A 288 21.16 -4.62 3.93
CA SER A 288 21.69 -4.36 2.60
C SER A 288 21.83 -2.86 2.33
N ARG A 289 23.05 -2.37 2.07
CA ARG A 289 23.34 -0.94 1.77
C ARG A 289 23.48 -0.64 0.28
N SER A 290 23.09 -1.59 -0.57
CA SER A 290 23.08 -1.48 -2.04
C SER A 290 22.06 -2.48 -2.58
N VAL A 291 21.45 -2.16 -3.71
CA VAL A 291 20.47 -3.03 -4.41
C VAL A 291 21.15 -4.11 -5.27
N SER A 292 22.44 -3.91 -5.56
CA SER A 292 23.27 -4.85 -6.31
C SER A 292 23.58 -6.12 -5.50
N GLN A 293 24.25 -7.09 -6.14
CA GLN A 293 24.70 -8.31 -5.48
C GLN A 293 25.72 -8.04 -4.37
N ASP A 294 26.50 -6.95 -4.44
CA ASP A 294 27.41 -6.56 -3.36
C ASP A 294 26.68 -6.23 -2.06
N GLY A 295 25.42 -5.81 -2.15
CA GLY A 295 24.54 -5.56 -1.02
C GLY A 295 23.78 -6.80 -0.55
N ALA A 296 23.90 -7.94 -1.22
CA ALA A 296 23.22 -9.16 -0.85
C ALA A 296 24.02 -9.98 0.18
N VAL A 297 23.31 -10.82 0.92
CA VAL A 297 23.86 -11.85 1.79
C VAL A 297 23.67 -13.19 1.11
N SER A 298 24.73 -13.98 0.98
CA SER A 298 24.67 -15.31 0.37
C SER A 298 24.49 -16.39 1.43
N VAL A 299 23.56 -17.30 1.19
CA VAL A 299 23.38 -18.56 1.90
C VAL A 299 23.88 -19.69 1.01
N GLU A 300 24.83 -20.47 1.50
CA GLU A 300 25.39 -21.60 0.75
C GLU A 300 24.39 -22.76 0.65
N VAL A 301 24.27 -23.35 -0.54
CA VAL A 301 23.47 -24.54 -0.80
C VAL A 301 24.43 -25.72 -1.02
N PRO A 302 24.41 -26.75 -0.15
CA PRO A 302 25.29 -27.90 -0.28
C PRO A 302 25.13 -28.63 -1.62
N VAL A 303 26.22 -29.25 -2.08
CA VAL A 303 26.26 -29.95 -3.37
C VAL A 303 25.28 -31.14 -3.41
N GLU A 304 25.00 -31.76 -2.28
CA GLU A 304 24.03 -32.85 -2.14
C GLU A 304 22.62 -32.38 -2.51
N VAL A 305 22.20 -31.24 -1.96
CA VAL A 305 20.88 -30.64 -2.26
C VAL A 305 20.82 -30.21 -3.73
N MET A 306 21.91 -29.65 -4.24
CA MET A 306 22.01 -29.26 -5.65
C MET A 306 21.82 -30.47 -6.58
N ARG A 307 22.41 -31.62 -6.26
CA ARG A 307 22.24 -32.85 -7.02
C ARG A 307 20.80 -33.35 -7.00
N ASP A 308 20.12 -33.24 -5.85
CA ASP A 308 18.74 -33.69 -5.70
C ASP A 308 17.73 -32.82 -6.48
N MET A 309 18.05 -31.53 -6.68
CA MET A 309 17.26 -30.58 -7.48
C MET A 309 17.47 -30.73 -9.00
N ALA A 310 18.54 -31.40 -9.44
CA ALA A 310 18.91 -31.46 -10.85
C ALA A 310 17.82 -32.14 -11.69
N GLY A 311 17.36 -31.45 -12.75
CA GLY A 311 16.31 -31.96 -13.64
C GLY A 311 14.90 -32.01 -13.04
N LYS A 312 14.66 -31.35 -11.89
CA LYS A 312 13.36 -31.40 -11.19
C LYS A 312 12.85 -29.98 -10.86
N SER A 313 11.57 -29.87 -10.50
CA SER A 313 11.08 -28.66 -9.85
C SER A 313 11.36 -28.73 -8.36
N SER A 314 11.73 -27.60 -7.77
CA SER A 314 12.08 -27.49 -6.36
C SER A 314 11.42 -26.27 -5.76
N THR A 315 11.02 -26.38 -4.49
CA THR A 315 10.47 -25.27 -3.73
C THR A 315 11.46 -24.81 -2.68
N ILE A 316 11.79 -23.53 -2.67
CA ILE A 316 12.65 -22.90 -1.68
C ILE A 316 11.76 -22.12 -0.71
N SER A 317 11.95 -22.34 0.59
CA SER A 317 11.28 -21.61 1.66
C SER A 317 12.29 -20.77 2.44
N ILE A 318 11.99 -19.48 2.59
CA ILE A 318 12.83 -18.53 3.31
C ILE A 318 11.97 -17.89 4.40
N THR A 319 12.29 -18.20 5.66
CA THR A 319 11.54 -17.68 6.81
C THR A 319 12.10 -16.33 7.21
N LEU A 320 11.33 -15.27 6.96
CA LEU A 320 11.74 -13.87 7.15
C LEU A 320 10.77 -13.13 8.07
N GLN A 321 11.26 -12.05 8.66
CA GLN A 321 10.47 -11.04 9.36
C GLN A 321 11.13 -9.67 9.14
N SER A 322 10.35 -8.61 8.96
CA SER A 322 10.88 -7.25 9.03
C SER A 322 11.43 -6.97 10.42
N SER A 323 12.57 -6.29 10.51
CA SER A 323 13.11 -5.88 11.82
C SER A 323 12.37 -4.67 12.40
N SER A 324 11.34 -4.15 11.71
CA SER A 324 10.51 -3.03 12.15
C SER A 324 9.02 -3.35 11.97
N ASP A 325 8.15 -2.53 12.56
CA ASP A 325 6.69 -2.65 12.38
C ASP A 325 6.22 -2.31 10.95
N ARG A 326 7.14 -1.83 10.09
CA ARG A 326 6.86 -1.53 8.68
C ARG A 326 7.24 -2.72 7.80
N GLN A 327 6.51 -2.87 6.70
CA GLN A 327 6.85 -3.82 5.66
C GLN A 327 8.08 -3.37 4.88
N THR A 328 8.91 -4.32 4.45
CA THR A 328 10.12 -4.07 3.66
C THR A 328 10.14 -5.01 2.45
N GLN A 329 10.47 -4.49 1.27
CA GLN A 329 10.62 -5.31 0.07
C GLN A 329 12.01 -5.94 0.01
N VAL A 330 12.04 -7.26 0.06
CA VAL A 330 13.24 -8.10 0.00
C VAL A 330 13.36 -8.66 -1.41
N SER A 331 14.57 -8.83 -1.92
CA SER A 331 14.79 -9.63 -3.12
C SER A 331 15.64 -10.87 -2.86
N VAL A 332 15.30 -11.95 -3.56
CA VAL A 332 15.96 -13.25 -3.50
C VAL A 332 16.36 -13.63 -4.91
N ALA A 333 17.60 -14.05 -5.08
CA ALA A 333 18.11 -14.62 -6.33
C ALA A 333 18.97 -15.84 -6.03
N CYS A 334 19.15 -16.72 -7.00
CA CYS A 334 19.94 -17.94 -6.85
C CYS A 334 21.05 -17.96 -7.89
N ASP A 335 22.20 -18.52 -7.51
CA ASP A 335 23.28 -18.90 -8.41
C ASP A 335 23.62 -20.36 -8.10
N PHE A 336 23.06 -21.27 -8.91
CA PHE A 336 23.25 -22.70 -8.77
C PHE A 336 24.21 -23.24 -9.84
N ALA A 337 25.15 -22.39 -10.26
CA ALA A 337 26.20 -22.72 -11.22
C ALA A 337 25.64 -23.38 -12.49
N THR A 338 25.95 -24.65 -12.72
CA THR A 338 25.53 -25.37 -13.93
C THR A 338 24.03 -25.61 -13.99
N LEU A 339 23.30 -25.62 -12.86
CA LEU A 339 21.84 -25.77 -12.86
C LEU A 339 21.12 -24.50 -13.31
N GLY A 340 21.76 -23.34 -13.18
CA GLY A 340 21.20 -22.05 -13.57
C GLY A 340 20.92 -21.14 -12.37
N ASP A 341 20.05 -20.17 -12.59
CA ASP A 341 19.55 -19.23 -11.59
C ASP A 341 18.05 -19.41 -11.38
N CYS A 342 17.51 -18.77 -10.35
CA CYS A 342 16.08 -18.74 -10.09
C CYS A 342 15.45 -17.38 -10.45
N SER A 343 16.11 -16.56 -11.28
CA SER A 343 15.76 -15.14 -11.46
C SER A 343 15.69 -14.36 -10.13
N ARG A 344 15.41 -13.05 -10.19
CA ARG A 344 15.25 -12.24 -8.98
C ARG A 344 13.77 -12.17 -8.57
N HIS A 345 13.43 -12.84 -7.48
CA HIS A 345 12.12 -12.78 -6.86
C HIS A 345 12.05 -11.65 -5.83
N ARG A 346 10.89 -10.99 -5.74
CA ARG A 346 10.62 -9.94 -4.76
C ARG A 346 9.55 -10.43 -3.79
N PHE A 347 9.80 -10.22 -2.51
CA PHE A 347 8.90 -10.56 -1.42
C PHE A 347 8.70 -9.35 -0.51
N THR A 348 7.60 -9.36 0.23
CA THR A 348 7.31 -8.32 1.23
C THR A 348 7.45 -8.94 2.62
N ALA A 349 8.53 -8.62 3.32
CA ALA A 349 8.70 -9.01 4.71
C ALA A 349 7.81 -8.12 5.60
N THR A 350 6.97 -8.73 6.43
CA THR A 350 6.07 -8.03 7.36
C THR A 350 6.62 -8.06 8.78
N ALA A 351 5.99 -7.34 9.71
CA ALA A 351 6.35 -7.41 11.13
C ALA A 351 6.10 -8.81 11.74
N GLU A 352 5.33 -9.66 11.06
CA GLU A 352 5.10 -11.04 11.46
C GLU A 352 6.09 -11.96 10.75
N ARG A 353 6.52 -13.01 11.46
CA ARG A 353 7.35 -14.05 10.85
C ARG A 353 6.51 -14.84 9.86
N ALA A 354 7.00 -14.97 8.63
CA ALA A 354 6.34 -15.74 7.59
C ALA A 354 7.35 -16.45 6.68
N ASP A 355 6.89 -17.53 6.06
CA ASP A 355 7.64 -18.31 5.07
C ASP A 355 7.37 -17.76 3.67
N MET A 356 8.43 -17.31 3.00
CA MET A 356 8.40 -16.89 1.61
C MET A 356 8.74 -18.07 0.72
N LEU A 357 7.80 -18.49 -0.13
CA LEU A 357 7.95 -19.65 -0.99
C LEU A 357 8.31 -19.24 -2.43
N LEU A 358 9.28 -19.94 -3.00
CA LEU A 358 9.73 -19.80 -4.37
C LEU A 358 9.71 -21.16 -5.05
N ASN A 359 9.00 -21.30 -6.17
CA ASN A 359 9.07 -22.48 -7.02
C ASN A 359 10.03 -22.21 -8.18
N THR A 360 10.95 -23.13 -8.42
CA THR A 360 11.93 -23.04 -9.51
C THR A 360 12.06 -24.40 -10.19
N THR A 361 12.16 -24.40 -11.51
CA THR A 361 12.32 -25.62 -12.31
C THR A 361 13.68 -25.60 -12.99
N PHE A 362 14.49 -26.62 -12.76
CA PHE A 362 15.81 -26.75 -13.37
C PHE A 362 15.75 -27.76 -14.51
N GLU A 363 15.77 -27.27 -15.75
CA GLU A 363 15.75 -28.14 -16.94
C GLU A 363 17.03 -28.97 -17.10
N ARG A 364 18.13 -28.51 -16.51
CA ARG A 364 19.42 -29.15 -16.59
C ARG A 364 19.52 -30.28 -15.57
N SER A 365 19.74 -31.49 -16.07
CA SER A 365 19.93 -32.70 -15.26
C SER A 365 21.39 -32.97 -14.88
N LEU A 366 22.34 -32.15 -15.35
CA LEU A 366 23.74 -32.29 -15.00
C LEU A 366 23.96 -31.85 -13.55
N ALA A 367 24.15 -32.83 -12.67
CA ALA A 367 24.47 -32.67 -11.26
C ALA A 367 25.71 -31.76 -11.06
N PRO A 368 25.57 -30.63 -10.33
CA PRO A 368 26.70 -29.80 -9.94
C PRO A 368 27.72 -30.55 -9.10
N ASN A 369 28.96 -30.09 -9.20
CA ASN A 369 30.09 -30.54 -8.37
C ASN A 369 30.56 -29.47 -7.38
N ALA A 370 29.90 -28.31 -7.33
CA ALA A 370 30.19 -27.19 -6.46
C ALA A 370 28.92 -26.75 -5.72
N PRO A 371 29.06 -26.15 -4.51
CA PRO A 371 27.92 -25.59 -3.79
C PRO A 371 27.31 -24.40 -4.55
N GLY A 372 25.99 -24.28 -4.44
CA GLY A 372 25.23 -23.13 -4.96
C GLY A 372 25.12 -22.01 -3.92
N LYS A 373 24.53 -20.88 -4.32
CA LYS A 373 24.26 -19.75 -3.43
C LYS A 373 22.86 -19.20 -3.63
N ILE A 374 22.20 -18.85 -2.53
CA ILE A 374 20.98 -18.03 -2.51
C ILE A 374 21.37 -16.65 -1.99
N PHE A 375 21.16 -15.62 -2.80
CA PHE A 375 21.41 -14.23 -2.46
C PHE A 375 20.14 -13.57 -1.97
N ILE A 376 20.17 -13.02 -0.76
CA ILE A 376 19.07 -12.30 -0.13
C ILE A 376 19.50 -10.84 0.04
N ASN A 377 18.75 -9.90 -0.52
CA ASN A 377 18.92 -8.48 -0.31
C ASN A 377 17.75 -7.94 0.50
N SER A 378 18.04 -7.37 1.67
CA SER A 378 17.02 -7.00 2.67
C SER A 378 16.13 -5.84 2.23
N ASP A 379 16.58 -5.02 1.27
CA ASP A 379 15.89 -3.81 0.88
C ASP A 379 16.20 -3.43 -0.57
N ILE A 380 15.22 -3.66 -1.45
CA ILE A 380 15.37 -3.34 -2.88
C ILE A 380 15.40 -1.84 -3.17
N ASP A 381 14.99 -1.00 -2.23
CA ASP A 381 15.06 0.46 -2.36
C ASP A 381 16.46 0.98 -1.98
N GLY A 382 17.32 0.12 -1.44
CA GLY A 382 18.68 0.46 -1.02
C GLY A 382 18.73 1.40 0.19
N SER A 383 17.61 1.57 0.91
CA SER A 383 17.50 2.43 2.09
C SER A 383 18.07 1.81 3.37
N GLY A 384 18.57 0.57 3.31
CA GLY A 384 19.21 -0.11 4.43
C GLY A 384 18.21 -0.67 5.45
N ARG A 385 16.97 -0.96 5.03
CA ARG A 385 15.98 -1.56 5.93
C ARG A 385 16.39 -2.98 6.30
N PRO A 386 16.50 -3.30 7.62
CA PRO A 386 16.91 -4.62 8.04
C PRO A 386 15.75 -5.61 8.03
N VAL A 387 16.07 -6.87 7.76
CA VAL A 387 15.17 -8.01 7.92
C VAL A 387 15.84 -9.10 8.74
N ASN A 388 15.04 -9.83 9.53
CA ASN A 388 15.48 -10.96 10.33
C ASN A 388 15.27 -12.25 9.52
N LEU A 389 16.35 -12.98 9.27
CA LEU A 389 16.34 -14.32 8.67
C LEU A 389 16.38 -15.38 9.77
N TYR A 390 15.44 -16.33 9.71
CA TYR A 390 15.35 -17.43 10.66
C TYR A 390 15.83 -18.76 10.09
N SER A 391 15.39 -19.10 8.89
CA SER A 391 15.74 -20.36 8.25
C SER A 391 15.61 -20.29 6.73
N VAL A 392 16.38 -21.14 6.06
CA VAL A 392 16.23 -21.43 4.62
C VAL A 392 16.13 -22.93 4.45
N ARG A 393 15.11 -23.37 3.72
CA ARG A 393 14.83 -24.79 3.44
C ARG A 393 14.55 -24.97 1.96
N ILE A 394 14.85 -26.16 1.46
CA ILE A 394 14.59 -26.55 0.07
C ILE A 394 13.86 -27.88 0.08
N LEU A 395 12.81 -27.98 -0.72
CA LEU A 395 12.13 -29.22 -1.06
C LEU A 395 12.50 -29.61 -2.50
N PRO A 396 13.43 -30.56 -2.69
CA PRO A 396 13.81 -31.03 -4.02
C PRO A 396 12.76 -31.99 -4.57
N GLY A 397 12.45 -31.90 -5.87
CA GLY A 397 11.83 -33.01 -6.58
C GLY A 397 10.31 -33.06 -6.63
N GLN A 398 9.66 -31.92 -6.85
CA GLN A 398 8.26 -31.88 -7.29
C GLN A 398 8.10 -31.81 -8.81
#